data_AF-A0A2V6SYJ0-F1
#
_entry.id   AF-A0A2V6SYJ0-F1
#
_cell.length_a   1.000
_cell.length_b   1.000
_cell.length_c   1.000
_cell.angle_alpha   90.00
_cell.angle_beta   90.00
_cell.angle_gamma   90.00
#
_symmetry.space_group_name_H-M   'P 1'
#
loop_
_entity.id
_entity.type
_entity.pdbx_description
1 polymer ?
#
loop_
_entity_poly.entity_id
_entity_poly.type
_entity_poly.pdbx_seq_one_letter_code
_entity_poly.pdbx_strand_id
1 'polypeptide(L)'
;MLREFKDFIMRGNVVELAVGVVIGAAFGKIVASFVGDILMPPIGLLLGQSDVSSLFVNLTSTKYPTIAAAKAAGAPTLNYGAFLQSIVDFVIVAFAIFLFIRQVNRLFPAPPAPVTTRPCPLCLMPIPVRATRCGHCTAAVPAP
;
A
#
# COMPACT_ATOMS: atom_id res chain seq x y z
N MET A 1 30.98 12.74 15.00
CA MET A 1 29.75 12.14 15.56
C MET A 1 28.50 13.00 15.34
N LEU A 2 28.16 13.98 16.19
CA LEU A 2 26.91 14.77 16.06
C LEU A 2 26.82 15.63 14.78
N ARG A 3 27.95 16.19 14.33
CA ARG A 3 28.02 16.96 13.07
C ARG A 3 27.89 16.06 11.85
N GLU A 4 28.64 14.96 11.81
CA GLU A 4 28.52 13.93 10.75
C GLU A 4 27.14 13.29 10.68
N PHE A 5 26.49 13.07 11.83
CA PHE A 5 25.12 12.56 11.91
C PHE A 5 24.10 13.57 11.37
N LYS A 6 24.27 14.86 11.69
CA LYS A 6 23.45 15.93 11.10
C LYS A 6 23.63 15.97 9.58
N ASP A 7 24.87 15.90 9.09
CA ASP A 7 25.16 15.93 7.66
C ASP A 7 24.69 14.66 6.93
N PHE A 8 24.60 13.52 7.63
CA PHE A 8 24.00 12.29 7.12
C PHE A 8 22.47 12.39 7.00
N ILE A 9 21.79 12.92 8.02
CA ILE A 9 20.33 13.11 8.01
C ILE A 9 19.92 14.20 7.02
N MET A 10 20.70 15.27 6.88
CA MET A 10 20.41 16.37 5.94
C MET A 10 20.53 15.97 4.46
N ARG A 11 20.87 14.70 4.16
CA ARG A 11 20.75 14.17 2.80
C ARG A 11 19.27 14.06 2.44
N GLY A 12 18.82 14.90 1.51
CA GLY A 12 17.40 14.99 1.11
C GLY A 12 16.72 13.64 0.83
N ASN A 13 17.43 12.72 0.15
CA ASN A 13 16.93 11.37 -0.13
C ASN A 13 16.59 10.55 1.13
N VAL A 14 17.31 10.74 2.25
CA VAL A 14 17.07 10.01 3.50
C VAL A 14 15.83 10.57 4.22
N VAL A 15 15.67 11.89 4.23
CA VAL A 15 14.52 12.55 4.85
C VAL A 15 13.23 12.23 4.08
N GLU A 16 13.26 12.31 2.75
CA GLU A 16 12.09 11.98 1.91
C GLU A 16 11.66 10.52 2.09
N LEU A 17 12.62 9.59 2.12
CA LEU A 17 12.36 8.19 2.42
C LEU A 17 11.77 8.01 3.83
N ALA A 18 12.36 8.63 4.84
CA ALA A 18 11.91 8.51 6.23
C ALA A 18 10.48 9.04 6.41
N VAL A 19 10.17 10.20 5.84
CA VAL A 19 8.83 10.79 5.86
C VAL A 19 7.83 9.87 5.14
N GLY A 20 8.20 9.32 3.98
CA GLY A 20 7.37 8.37 3.24
C GLY A 20 7.03 7.11 4.05
N VAL A 21 8.01 6.53 4.74
CA VAL A 21 7.79 5.33 5.58
C VAL A 21 6.90 5.63 6.78
N VAL A 22 7.12 6.75 7.47
CA VAL A 22 6.31 7.13 8.65
C VAL A 22 4.86 7.42 8.25
N ILE A 23 4.65 8.18 7.18
CA ILE A 23 3.31 8.46 6.65
C ILE A 23 2.65 7.17 6.18
N GLY A 24 3.37 6.30 5.48
CA GLY A 24 2.87 5.00 5.03
C GLY A 24 2.42 4.10 6.20
N ALA A 25 3.21 4.04 7.28
CA ALA A 25 2.86 3.27 8.47
C ALA A 25 1.64 3.83 9.20
N ALA A 26 1.53 5.16 9.33
CA ALA A 26 0.38 5.81 9.94
C ALA A 26 -0.89 5.60 9.09
N PHE A 27 -0.78 5.75 7.77
CA PHE A 27 -1.88 5.55 6.84
C PHE A 27 -2.39 4.11 6.87
N GLY A 28 -1.49 3.12 6.93
CA GLY A 28 -1.86 1.71 7.08
C GLY A 28 -2.74 1.44 8.30
N LYS A 29 -2.47 2.10 9.44
CA LYS A 29 -3.31 1.99 10.64
C LYS A 29 -4.70 2.59 10.46
N ILE A 30 -4.80 3.74 9.78
CA ILE A 30 -6.09 4.39 9.49
C ILE A 30 -6.95 3.47 8.63
N VAL A 31 -6.36 2.89 7.59
CA VAL A 31 -7.07 1.93 6.74
C VAL A 31 -7.48 0.69 7.52
N ALA A 32 -6.58 0.12 8.33
CA ALA A 32 -6.88 -1.06 9.14
C ALA A 32 -8.07 -0.82 10.10
N SER A 33 -8.11 0.34 10.76
CA SER A 33 -9.24 0.74 11.61
C SER A 33 -10.52 0.99 10.80
N PHE A 34 -10.44 1.65 9.64
CA PHE A 34 -11.61 1.80 8.78
C PHE A 34 -12.20 0.45 8.35
N VAL A 35 -11.35 -0.51 8.02
CA VAL A 35 -11.82 -1.82 7.57
C VAL A 35 -12.35 -2.64 8.75
N GLY A 36 -11.59 -2.70 9.85
CA GLY A 36 -11.95 -3.47 11.05
C GLY A 36 -13.15 -2.91 11.82
N ASP A 37 -13.25 -1.58 11.95
CA ASP A 37 -14.22 -0.95 12.84
C ASP A 37 -15.49 -0.46 12.10
N ILE A 38 -15.39 -0.16 10.79
CA ILE A 38 -16.51 0.40 10.00
C ILE A 38 -17.03 -0.57 8.94
N LEU A 39 -16.18 -1.25 8.18
CA LEU A 39 -16.61 -2.16 7.11
C LEU A 39 -16.95 -3.56 7.63
N MET A 40 -16.16 -4.11 8.53
CA MET A 40 -16.33 -5.47 9.05
C MET A 40 -17.64 -5.68 9.83
N PRO A 41 -18.16 -4.75 10.66
CA PRO A 41 -19.42 -5.03 11.37
C PRO A 41 -20.64 -5.21 10.45
N PRO A 42 -20.89 -4.36 9.43
CA PRO A 42 -21.95 -4.59 8.44
C PRO A 42 -21.74 -5.85 7.60
N ILE A 43 -20.49 -6.11 7.17
CA ILE A 43 -20.14 -7.30 6.39
C ILE A 43 -20.32 -8.57 7.22
N GLY A 44 -19.91 -8.57 8.48
CA GLY A 44 -20.06 -9.68 9.41
C GLY A 44 -21.52 -9.96 9.78
N LEU A 45 -22.37 -8.92 9.80
CA LEU A 45 -23.82 -9.07 9.96
C LEU A 45 -24.47 -9.69 8.70
N LEU A 46 -24.01 -9.30 7.50
CA LEU A 46 -24.51 -9.82 6.22
C LEU A 46 -24.02 -11.24 5.90
N LEU A 47 -22.75 -11.53 6.18
CA LEU A 47 -22.14 -12.85 5.99
C LEU A 47 -22.50 -13.84 7.10
N GLY A 48 -23.13 -13.35 8.19
CA GLY A 48 -23.72 -14.14 9.27
C GLY A 48 -22.75 -15.12 9.89
N GLN A 49 -21.98 -14.72 10.91
CA GLN A 49 -21.15 -15.63 11.73
C GLN A 49 -20.45 -16.72 10.90
N SER A 50 -19.90 -16.35 9.72
CA SER A 50 -19.12 -17.25 8.90
C SER A 50 -17.78 -17.43 9.60
N ASP A 51 -17.79 -18.23 10.66
CA ASP A 51 -16.67 -18.41 11.58
C ASP A 51 -15.68 -19.40 10.94
N VAL A 52 -15.23 -19.07 9.73
CA VAL A 52 -14.22 -19.84 8.99
C VAL A 52 -12.93 -19.85 9.81
N SER A 53 -12.70 -18.83 10.64
CA SER A 53 -11.61 -18.73 11.61
C SER A 53 -11.59 -19.86 12.65
N SER A 54 -12.75 -20.46 12.94
CA SER A 54 -12.89 -21.56 13.90
C SER A 54 -12.52 -22.94 13.33
N LEU A 55 -12.19 -23.04 12.03
CA LEU A 55 -11.74 -24.28 11.42
C LEU A 55 -10.25 -24.52 11.72
N PHE A 56 -9.97 -25.55 12.52
CA PHE A 56 -8.61 -26.00 12.85
C PHE A 56 -8.48 -27.51 12.73
N VAL A 57 -7.32 -27.99 12.28
CA VAL A 57 -6.93 -29.39 12.37
C VAL A 57 -5.94 -29.54 13.53
N ASN A 58 -6.31 -30.30 14.55
CA ASN A 58 -5.37 -30.75 15.58
C ASN A 58 -4.49 -31.85 15.01
N LEU A 59 -3.18 -31.74 15.17
CA LEU A 59 -2.20 -32.76 14.76
C LEU A 59 -1.91 -33.78 15.88
N THR A 60 -2.73 -33.81 16.93
CA THR A 60 -2.58 -34.65 18.13
C THR A 60 -3.80 -35.55 18.32
N SER A 61 -3.62 -36.72 18.93
CA SER A 61 -4.67 -37.73 19.20
C SER A 61 -5.79 -37.28 20.15
N THR A 62 -5.66 -36.10 20.77
CA THR A 62 -6.65 -35.49 21.67
C THR A 62 -7.50 -34.46 20.93
N LYS A 63 -8.83 -34.64 20.96
CA LYS A 63 -9.78 -33.65 20.41
C LYS A 63 -9.98 -32.53 21.43
N TYR A 64 -9.59 -31.32 21.07
CA TYR A 64 -9.91 -30.11 21.83
C TYR A 64 -11.15 -29.43 21.24
N PRO A 65 -12.10 -28.93 22.06
CA PRO A 65 -13.33 -28.30 21.59
C PRO A 65 -13.12 -26.89 21.03
N THR A 66 -11.99 -26.22 21.35
CA THR A 66 -11.71 -24.85 20.88
C THR A 66 -10.22 -24.65 20.58
N ILE A 67 -9.91 -23.73 19.67
CA ILE A 67 -8.53 -23.30 19.34
C ILE A 67 -7.81 -22.78 20.59
N ALA A 68 -8.54 -22.10 21.49
CA ALA A 68 -8.01 -21.59 22.75
C ALA A 68 -7.58 -22.71 23.71
N ALA A 69 -8.37 -23.79 23.81
CA ALA A 69 -8.02 -24.95 24.64
C ALA A 69 -6.84 -25.74 24.07
N ALA A 70 -6.77 -25.87 22.73
CA ALA A 70 -5.66 -26.56 22.06
C ALA A 70 -4.33 -25.80 22.16
N LYS A 71 -4.36 -24.46 22.02
CA LYS A 71 -3.19 -23.59 22.26
C LYS A 71 -2.73 -23.61 23.72
N ALA A 72 -3.67 -23.57 24.67
CA ALA A 72 -3.35 -23.64 26.10
C ALA A 72 -2.73 -24.99 26.50
N ALA A 73 -3.13 -26.07 25.83
CA ALA A 73 -2.56 -27.41 26.03
C ALA A 73 -1.21 -27.62 25.29
N GLY A 74 -0.69 -26.62 24.58
CA GLY A 74 0.56 -26.74 23.81
C GLY A 74 0.46 -27.68 22.60
N ALA A 75 -0.74 -28.06 22.18
CA ALA A 75 -0.93 -28.94 21.04
C ALA A 75 -0.68 -28.18 19.72
N PRO A 76 0.13 -28.72 18.80
CA PRO A 76 0.32 -28.11 17.49
C PRO A 76 -0.99 -28.17 16.70
N THR A 77 -1.58 -27.00 16.47
CA THR A 77 -2.84 -26.82 15.73
C THR A 77 -2.58 -26.12 14.41
N LEU A 78 -3.11 -26.70 13.32
CA LEU A 78 -3.08 -26.08 12.01
C LEU A 78 -4.40 -25.30 11.83
N ASN A 79 -4.34 -24.00 12.13
CA ASN A 79 -5.49 -23.09 12.11
C ASN A 79 -5.65 -22.47 10.71
N TYR A 80 -5.95 -23.30 9.71
CA TYR A 80 -6.14 -22.85 8.32
C TYR A 80 -7.32 -21.88 8.18
N GLY A 81 -8.31 -21.99 9.05
CA GLY A 81 -9.42 -21.06 9.15
C GLY A 81 -8.99 -19.61 9.35
N ALA A 82 -8.11 -19.37 10.33
CA ALA A 82 -7.58 -18.05 10.63
C ALA A 82 -6.73 -17.49 9.48
N PHE A 83 -6.03 -18.36 8.75
CA PHE A 83 -5.26 -17.96 7.57
C PHE A 83 -6.17 -17.51 6.43
N LEU A 84 -7.24 -18.27 6.16
CA LEU A 84 -8.21 -17.92 5.12
C LEU A 84 -8.96 -16.63 5.48
N GLN A 85 -9.29 -16.43 6.76
CA GLN A 85 -9.85 -15.18 7.26
C GLN A 85 -8.92 -14.00 6.97
N SER A 86 -7.62 -14.15 7.28
CA SER A 86 -6.61 -13.12 7.01
C SER A 86 -6.54 -12.75 5.52
N ILE A 87 -6.72 -13.72 4.61
CA ILE A 87 -6.76 -13.47 3.17
C ILE A 87 -8.01 -12.68 2.78
N VAL A 88 -9.18 -13.07 3.31
CA VAL A 88 -10.44 -12.35 3.05
C VAL A 88 -10.34 -10.92 3.55
N ASP A 89 -9.85 -10.71 4.77
CA ASP A 89 -9.63 -9.38 5.35
C ASP A 89 -8.68 -8.55 4.47
N PHE A 90 -7.57 -9.13 4.01
CA PHE A 90 -6.64 -8.45 3.11
C PHE A 90 -7.31 -8.02 1.79
N VAL A 91 -8.13 -8.87 1.18
CA VAL A 91 -8.86 -8.54 -0.06
C VAL A 91 -9.87 -7.42 0.18
N ILE A 92 -10.60 -7.46 1.31
CA ILE A 92 -11.56 -6.40 1.69
C ILE A 92 -10.81 -5.07 1.91
N VAL A 93 -9.68 -5.10 2.62
CA VAL A 93 -8.84 -3.91 2.83
C VAL A 93 -8.35 -3.33 1.50
N ALA A 94 -7.80 -4.17 0.62
CA ALA A 94 -7.30 -3.74 -0.68
C ALA A 94 -8.42 -3.11 -1.53
N PHE A 95 -9.61 -3.72 -1.53
CA PHE A 95 -10.77 -3.18 -2.23
C PHE A 95 -11.24 -1.84 -1.65
N ALA A 96 -11.26 -1.71 -0.32
CA ALA A 96 -11.62 -0.47 0.35
C ALA A 96 -10.64 0.68 0.04
N ILE A 97 -9.33 0.40 0.09
CA ILE A 97 -8.29 1.37 -0.31
C ILE A 97 -8.51 1.81 -1.76
N PHE A 98 -8.77 0.87 -2.67
CA PHE A 98 -9.01 1.17 -4.07
C PHE A 98 -10.22 2.11 -4.25
N LEU A 99 -11.34 1.84 -3.58
CA LEU A 99 -12.51 2.72 -3.61
C LEU A 99 -12.20 4.11 -3.05
N PHE A 100 -11.45 4.18 -1.94
CA PHE A 100 -11.04 5.44 -1.33
C PHE A 100 -10.17 6.28 -2.27
N ILE A 101 -9.11 5.69 -2.83
CA ILE A 101 -8.21 6.37 -3.78
C ILE A 101 -8.97 6.81 -5.02
N ARG A 102 -9.86 5.94 -5.54
CA ARG A 102 -10.71 6.28 -6.68
C ARG A 102 -11.61 7.49 -6.39
N GLN A 103 -12.18 7.55 -5.19
CA GLN A 103 -13.03 8.66 -4.79
C GLN A 103 -12.22 9.95 -4.61
N VAL A 104 -11.04 9.87 -3.99
CA VAL A 104 -10.13 11.02 -3.86
C VAL A 104 -9.70 11.52 -5.24
N ASN A 105 -9.29 10.65 -6.16
CA ASN A 105 -8.91 11.03 -7.52
C ASN A 105 -10.08 11.64 -8.32
N ARG A 106 -11.32 11.26 -8.00
CA ARG A 106 -12.52 11.82 -8.61
C ARG A 106 -12.86 13.21 -8.07
N LEU A 107 -12.66 13.44 -6.78
CA LEU A 107 -12.92 14.73 -6.11
C LEU A 107 -11.78 15.73 -6.34
N PHE A 108 -10.55 15.24 -6.39
CA PHE A 108 -9.31 15.98 -6.59
C PHE A 108 -8.59 15.40 -7.80
N PRO A 109 -9.02 15.74 -9.03
CA PRO A 109 -8.30 15.31 -10.22
C PRO A 109 -6.85 15.81 -10.12
N ALA A 110 -5.90 14.88 -10.19
CA ALA A 110 -4.49 15.22 -10.19
C ALA A 110 -4.23 16.20 -11.34
N PRO A 111 -3.55 17.34 -11.10
CA PRO A 111 -3.09 18.20 -12.18
C PRO A 111 -2.31 17.34 -13.17
N PRO A 112 -2.51 17.49 -14.49
CA PRO A 112 -1.70 16.77 -15.46
C PRO A 112 -0.23 17.02 -15.11
N ALA A 113 0.54 15.93 -14.96
CA ALA A 113 1.95 16.04 -14.65
C ALA A 113 2.58 17.04 -15.63
N PRO A 114 3.34 18.04 -15.15
CA PRO A 114 3.89 19.06 -16.03
C PRO A 114 4.68 18.34 -17.12
N VAL A 115 4.29 18.57 -18.38
CA VAL A 115 4.95 17.97 -19.53
C VAL A 115 6.39 18.47 -19.52
N THR A 116 7.32 17.63 -19.08
CA THR A 116 8.75 17.99 -18.97
C THR A 116 9.48 17.87 -20.30
N THR A 117 8.89 17.16 -21.26
CA THR A 117 9.48 16.87 -22.57
C THR A 117 8.53 17.15 -23.72
N ARG A 118 9.07 17.66 -24.83
CA ARG A 118 8.37 17.85 -26.11
C ARG A 118 9.14 17.14 -27.22
N PRO A 119 8.48 16.70 -28.32
CA PRO A 119 9.19 16.13 -29.46
C PRO A 119 10.01 17.22 -30.18
N CYS A 120 11.24 16.88 -30.60
CA CYS A 120 12.03 17.75 -31.46
C CYS A 120 11.40 17.82 -32.86
N PRO A 121 11.22 19.01 -33.46
CA PRO A 121 10.61 19.16 -34.79
C PRO A 121 11.45 18.58 -35.94
N LEU A 122 12.76 18.37 -35.74
CA LEU A 122 13.63 17.80 -36.79
C LEU A 122 13.82 16.29 -36.67
N CYS A 123 14.16 15.80 -35.46
CA CYS A 123 14.54 14.40 -35.26
C CYS A 123 13.53 13.59 -34.43
N LEU A 124 12.41 14.20 -34.01
CA LEU A 124 11.31 13.56 -33.26
C LEU A 124 11.69 12.97 -31.89
N MET A 125 12.95 13.07 -31.46
CA MET A 125 13.39 12.63 -30.14
C MET A 125 12.84 13.54 -29.03
N PRO A 126 12.58 13.00 -27.82
CA PRO A 126 12.09 13.78 -26.69
C PRO A 126 13.19 14.72 -26.18
N ILE A 127 12.88 16.02 -26.14
CA ILE A 127 13.75 17.08 -25.62
C ILE A 127 13.07 17.81 -24.45
N PRO A 128 13.82 18.34 -23.47
CA PRO A 128 13.20 19.12 -22.41
C PRO A 128 12.48 20.34 -22.99
N VAL A 129 11.34 20.74 -22.41
CA VAL A 129 10.51 21.83 -22.94
C VAL A 129 11.29 23.13 -23.12
N ARG A 130 12.24 23.42 -22.22
CA ARG A 130 13.11 24.62 -22.28
C ARG A 130 14.38 24.45 -23.13
N ALA A 131 14.54 23.33 -23.85
CA ALA A 131 15.71 23.12 -24.69
C ALA A 131 15.73 24.09 -25.88
N THR A 132 16.84 24.81 -26.02
CA THR A 132 17.17 25.67 -27.18
C THR A 132 18.00 24.93 -28.23
N ARG A 133 18.59 23.78 -27.87
CA ARG A 133 19.29 22.86 -28.78
C ARG A 133 18.92 21.42 -28.48
N CYS A 134 18.76 20.61 -29.52
CA CYS A 134 18.51 19.18 -29.39
C CYS A 134 19.82 18.44 -29.07
N GLY A 135 19.82 17.61 -28.02
CA GLY A 135 20.98 16.78 -27.67
C GLY A 135 21.27 15.63 -28.65
N HIS A 136 20.31 15.26 -29.51
CA HIS A 136 20.44 14.14 -30.43
C HIS A 136 20.90 14.58 -31.83
N CYS A 137 20.19 15.52 -32.46
CA CYS A 137 20.53 16.01 -33.79
C CYS A 137 21.32 17.33 -33.80
N THR A 138 21.62 17.89 -32.63
CA THR A 138 22.37 19.16 -32.44
C THR A 138 21.74 20.42 -33.04
N ALA A 139 20.58 20.28 -33.70
CA ALA A 139 19.85 21.38 -34.29
C ALA A 139 19.37 22.38 -33.23
N ALA A 140 19.38 23.66 -33.61
CA ALA A 140 18.70 24.70 -32.84
C ALA A 140 17.18 24.44 -32.89
N VAL A 141 16.54 24.44 -31.73
CA VAL A 141 15.09 24.26 -31.61
C VAL A 141 14.50 25.51 -30.99
N PRO A 142 13.44 26.08 -31.59
CA PRO A 142 12.82 27.29 -31.07
C PRO A 142 12.29 27.01 -29.67
N ALA A 143 12.56 27.90 -28.71
CA ALA A 143 11.93 27.84 -27.40
C ALA A 143 10.39 27.85 -27.59
N PRO A 144 9.63 27.13 -26.75
CA PRO A 144 8.17 27.06 -26.84
C PRO A 144 7.53 28.43 -26.68
#